data_AF-A0A4R5QJP5-F1
#
_entry.id   AF-A0A4R5QJP5-F1
#
_cell.length_a   1.000
_cell.length_b   1.000
_cell.length_c   1.000
_cell.angle_alpha   90.00
_cell.angle_beta   90.00
_cell.angle_gamma   90.00
#
_symmetry.space_group_name_H-M   'P 1'
#
loop_
_entity.id
_entity.type
_entity.pdbx_description
1 polymer ?
#
loop_
_entity_poly.entity_id
_entity_poly.type
_entity_poly.pdbx_seq_one_letter_code
_entity_poly.pdbx_strand_id
1 'polypeptide(L)' 'MDQRKMTEAQRAYEAKRAAKAGMSLERWLANKEKDAATERAQAEKTAKAEAATKKPGFFARILEKAQKPL' A
#
# COMPACT_ATOMS: atom_id res chain seq x y z
N MET A 1 -4.63 9.33 12.37
CA MET A 1 -5.50 10.15 11.46
C MET A 1 -6.58 10.84 12.29
N ASP A 2 -6.62 12.18 12.34
CA ASP A 2 -7.61 12.93 13.13
C ASP A 2 -8.97 12.96 12.41
N GLN A 3 -10.03 12.53 13.10
CA GLN A 3 -11.39 12.39 12.55
C GLN A 3 -11.95 13.73 12.02
N ARG A 4 -11.44 14.86 12.52
CA ARG A 4 -11.82 16.22 12.10
C ARG A 4 -11.23 16.61 10.74
N LYS A 5 -10.19 15.91 10.27
CA LYS A 5 -9.56 16.15 8.96
C LYS A 5 -10.18 15.32 7.83
N MET A 6 -11.07 14.39 8.14
CA MET A 6 -11.76 13.57 7.16
C MET A 6 -13.01 14.28 6.64
N THR A 7 -13.28 14.13 5.34
CA THR A 7 -14.56 14.53 4.75
C THR A 7 -15.69 13.69 5.34
N GLU A 8 -16.92 14.18 5.27
CA GLU A 8 -18.08 13.47 5.81
C GLU A 8 -18.29 12.11 5.14
N ALA A 9 -18.11 12.05 3.81
CA ALA A 9 -18.17 10.80 3.05
C ALA A 9 -17.14 9.78 3.52
N GLN A 10 -15.91 10.23 3.79
CA GLN A 10 -14.84 9.36 4.30
C GLN A 10 -15.13 8.90 5.73
N ARG A 11 -15.62 9.79 6.59
CA ARG A 11 -16.03 9.44 7.96
C ARG A 11 -17.13 8.38 7.97
N ALA A 12 -18.16 8.53 7.13
CA ALA A 12 -19.25 7.57 7.02
C ALA A 12 -18.76 6.21 6.50
N TYR A 13 -17.83 6.20 5.54
CA TYR A 13 -17.23 4.98 5.03
C TYR A 13 -16.45 4.22 6.12
N GLU A 14 -15.60 4.91 6.87
CA GLU A 14 -14.82 4.32 7.96
C GLU A 14 -15.73 3.91 9.13
N ALA A 15 -16.80 4.66 9.41
CA ALA A 15 -17.77 4.31 10.44
C ALA A 15 -18.48 2.98 10.12
N LYS A 16 -18.84 2.74 8.86
CA LYS A 16 -19.41 1.45 8.42
C LYS A 16 -18.44 0.29 8.65
N ARG A 17 -17.15 0.52 8.41
CA ARG A 17 -16.10 -0.50 8.64
C ARG A 17 -15.87 -0.74 10.12
N ALA A 18 -15.83 0.31 10.93
CA ALA A 18 -15.73 0.22 12.37
C ALA A 18 -16.91 -0.57 12.96
N ALA A 19 -18.14 -0.26 12.52
CA ALA A 19 -19.34 -0.99 12.89
C ALA A 19 -19.29 -2.47 12.46
N LYS A 20 -18.80 -2.77 11.25
CA LYS A 20 -18.59 -4.15 10.78
C LYS A 20 -17.59 -4.91 11.66
N ALA A 21 -16.59 -4.21 12.18
CA ALA A 21 -15.60 -4.77 13.09
C ALA A 21 -16.02 -4.73 14.57
N GLY A 22 -17.27 -4.31 14.86
CA GLY A 22 -17.82 -4.24 16.21
C GLY A 22 -17.15 -3.22 17.13
N MET A 23 -16.54 -2.17 16.58
CA MET A 23 -15.81 -1.17 17.36
C MET A 23 -16.18 0.27 16.98
N SER A 24 -15.82 1.22 17.85
CA SER A 24 -16.02 2.64 17.57
C SER A 24 -15.10 3.13 16.44
N LEU A 25 -15.53 4.18 15.74
CA LEU A 25 -14.73 4.80 14.67
C LEU A 25 -13.36 5.25 15.16
N GLU A 26 -13.26 5.82 16.36
CA GLU A 26 -12.00 6.26 16.93
C GLU A 26 -11.03 5.08 17.17
N ARG A 27 -11.53 3.97 17.73
CA ARG A 27 -10.75 2.75 17.95
C ARG A 27 -10.30 2.13 16.62
N TRP A 28 -11.18 2.14 15.62
CA TRP A 28 -10.89 1.67 14.27
C TRP A 28 -9.77 2.47 13.60
N LEU A 29 -9.82 3.81 13.69
CA LEU A 29 -8.79 4.68 13.13
C LEU A 29 -7.44 4.51 13.85
N ALA A 30 -7.45 4.35 15.18
CA ALA A 30 -6.23 4.10 15.96
C ALA A 30 -5.58 2.75 15.60
N ASN A 31 -6.38 1.70 15.38
CA ASN A 31 -5.87 0.41 14.92
C ASN A 31 -5.30 0.49 13.50
N LYS A 32 -6.02 1.14 12.58
CA LYS A 32 -5.56 1.33 11.20
C LYS A 32 -4.23 2.08 11.12
N GLU A 33 -4.00 3.05 12.00
CA GLU A 33 -2.73 3.78 12.05
C GLU A 33 -1.56 2.89 12.51
N LYS A 34 -1.80 2.00 13.47
CA LYS A 34 -0.82 0.99 13.90
C LYS A 34 -0.54 -0.04 12.80
N ASP A 35 -1.59 -0.50 12.13
CA ASP A 35 -1.48 -1.47 11.05
C ASP A 35 -0.78 -0.87 9.83
N ALA A 36 -1.11 0.37 9.44
CA ALA A 36 -0.46 1.06 8.33
C ALA A 36 1.04 1.30 8.56
N ALA A 37 1.45 1.58 9.81
CA ALA A 37 2.87 1.69 10.15
C ALA A 37 3.60 0.35 9.98
N THR A 38 2.95 -0.76 10.34
CA THR A 38 3.50 -2.11 10.23
C THR A 38 3.54 -2.58 8.77
N GLU A 39 2.49 -2.31 8.00
CA GLU A 39 2.38 -2.65 6.58
C GLU A 39 3.36 -1.86 5.72
N ARG A 40 3.66 -0.58 6.02
CA ARG A 40 4.72 0.16 5.29
C ARG A 40 6.09 -0.47 5.49
N ALA A 41 6.41 -0.90 6.71
CA ALA A 41 7.66 -1.57 7.00
C ALA A 41 7.78 -2.94 6.31
N GLN A 42 6.65 -3.60 6.01
CA GLN A 42 6.63 -4.85 5.24
C GLN A 42 6.62 -4.60 3.72
N ALA A 43 5.88 -3.61 3.23
CA ALA A 43 5.82 -3.25 1.82
C ALA A 43 7.19 -2.76 1.31
N GLU A 44 7.98 -2.06 2.11
CA GLU A 44 9.35 -1.69 1.75
C GLU A 44 10.28 -2.91 1.62
N LYS A 45 10.09 -3.93 2.47
CA LYS A 45 10.84 -5.19 2.39
C LYS A 45 10.44 -6.01 1.16
N THR A 46 9.15 -6.07 0.85
CA THR A 46 8.63 -6.76 -0.34
C THR A 46 9.02 -6.04 -1.63
N ALA A 47 8.92 -4.72 -1.69
CA ALA A 47 9.33 -3.93 -2.85
C ALA A 47 10.84 -4.03 -3.12
N LYS A 48 11.67 -4.09 -2.07
CA LYS A 48 13.12 -4.28 -2.19
C LYS A 48 13.48 -5.72 -2.62
N ALA A 49 12.72 -6.72 -2.17
CA ALA A 49 12.85 -8.11 -2.62
C ALA A 49 12.41 -8.27 -4.10
N GLU A 50 11.33 -7.64 -4.52
CA GLU A 50 10.85 -7.65 -5.91
C GLU A 50 11.80 -6.92 -6.87
N ALA A 51 12.40 -5.81 -6.43
CA ALA A 51 13.39 -5.08 -7.21
C ALA A 51 14.67 -5.90 -7.43
N ALA A 52 15.14 -6.63 -6.42
CA ALA A 52 16.31 -7.51 -6.51
C ALA A 52 16.07 -8.75 -7.40
N THR A 53 14.81 -9.17 -7.57
CA THR A 53 14.46 -10.39 -8.34
C THR A 53 14.14 -10.10 -9.81
N LYS A 54 13.96 -8.82 -10.20
CA LYS A 54 13.74 -8.41 -11.59
C LYS A 54 15.05 -8.45 -12.39
N LYS A 55 15.58 -9.66 -12.60
CA LYS A 55 16.50 -9.92 -13.71
C LYS A 55 15.80 -9.46 -15.01
N PRO A 56 16.51 -8.85 -15.96
CA PRO A 56 15.91 -8.44 -17.22
C PRO A 56 15.23 -9.65 -17.87
N GLY A 57 13.90 -9.58 -17.94
CA GLY A 57 13.08 -10.63 -18.53
C GLY A 57 13.38 -10.79 -20.01
N PHE A 58 12.84 -11.85 -20.62
CA PHE A 58 13.06 -12.16 -22.03
C PHE A 58 12.81 -10.97 -22.97
N PHE A 59 11.73 -10.21 -22.76
CA PHE A 59 11.41 -9.01 -23.54
C PHE A 59 12.41 -7.87 -23.37
N ALA A 60 12.95 -7.67 -22.16
CA ALA A 60 13.98 -6.65 -21.91
C ALA A 60 15.27 -6.96 -22.68
N ARG A 61 15.62 -8.24 -22.84
CA ARG A 61 16.79 -8.67 -23.63
C ARG A 61 16.59 -8.47 -25.13
N ILE A 62 15.37 -8.67 -25.65
CA ILE A 62 15.04 -8.40 -27.05
C ILE A 62 15.14 -6.90 -27.33
N LEU A 63 14.59 -6.08 -26.44
CA LEU A 63 14.67 -4.63 -26.56
C LEU A 63 16.13 -4.14 -26.54
N GLU A 64 16.95 -4.65 -25.63
CA GLU A 64 18.38 -4.31 -25.56
C GLU A 64 19.12 -4.66 -26.86
N LYS A 65 18.80 -5.81 -27.47
CA LYS A 65 19.40 -6.23 -28.74
C LYS A 65 18.97 -5.35 -29.92
N ALA A 66 17.75 -4.84 -29.90
CA ALA A 66 17.25 -3.91 -30.92
C ALA A 66 17.84 -2.49 -30.76
N GLN A 67 18.20 -2.11 -29.53
CA GLN A 67 18.68 -0.76 -29.21
C GLN A 67 20.21 -0.58 -29.31
N LYS A 68 20.97 -1.66 -29.54
CA LYS A 68 22.42 -1.59 -29.80
C LYS A 68 22.66 -1.45 -31.31
N PRO A 69 23.02 -0.25 -31.81
CA PRO A 69 23.55 -0.12 -33.16
C PRO A 69 24.95 -0.78 -33.22
N LEU A 70 25.23 -1.44 -34.34
CA LEU A 70 26.53 -2.03 -34.67
C LEU A 70 27.61 -0.96 -34.83
#